data_AF-A0A5R9KBL9-F1
#
_entry.id   AF-A0A5R9KBL9-F1
#
_cell.length_a   1.000
_cell.length_b   1.000
_cell.length_c   1.000
_cell.angle_alpha   90.00
_cell.angle_beta   90.00
_cell.angle_gamma   90.00
#
_symmetry.space_group_name_H-M   'P 1'
#
loop_
_entity.id
_entity.type
_entity.pdbx_description
1 polymer ?
#
loop_
_entity_poly.entity_id
_entity_poly.type
_entity_poly.pdbx_seq_one_letter_code
_entity_poly.pdbx_strand_id
1 'polypeptide(L)'
;MKRTLYLILCLACLCWQCKEAEKPVPKAPDIKKINVLDFTIPGVDPKNISIGKDLIVINLPENYAAGDYIKPEVVLEAGYNSTSPALDGFKYENQEVGISLHSNNESRNFNIIVVPFKAIQLAELPKNLQLTLEPDTQIKTAFKLKGTVATVFEGETLIYAPKIRFTSKATGEIAYELYDPGYSRFQDSMSVTLPATMVPGEYKAEVVWGPKAELLSSQIIVKPGAVSFRRGSWHMLEPDRYFEVNGFNFSSAGKYEAIIENDFTAPERIALKYEKPGSLSGNLPKSIGLGNYKITYLENEKEKKPYSEKQWLLQYSGEDHFFITRTRTQPIARIVTQPSRRSSFKTYLNSSLHYFPSVTEISRKEPILVYSETWGPTPDKIELVLVDHQSKKEFVLPFSGSVYGIFDGFLTFPAFPVTDDIPDGAYEIYMVRGMEKTERYSRIITLR
;
A
#
# COMPACT_ATOMS: atom_id res chain seq x y z
N MET A 1 56.55 -10.81 42.31
CA MET A 1 56.85 -9.74 41.34
C MET A 1 56.24 -9.93 39.95
N LYS A 2 56.21 -11.14 39.35
CA LYS A 2 55.64 -11.32 38.00
C LYS A 2 54.12 -11.09 37.91
N ARG A 3 53.33 -11.44 38.92
CA ARG A 3 51.85 -11.24 38.93
C ARG A 3 51.43 -9.76 39.01
N THR A 4 52.18 -8.93 39.72
CA THR A 4 51.91 -7.49 39.84
C THR A 4 52.20 -6.76 38.53
N LEU A 5 53.20 -7.21 37.77
CA LEU A 5 53.54 -6.67 36.46
C LEU A 5 52.44 -6.96 35.41
N TYR A 6 51.86 -8.17 35.44
CA TYR A 6 50.74 -8.53 34.54
C TYR A 6 49.47 -7.73 34.83
N LEU A 7 49.19 -7.42 36.09
CA LEU A 7 48.02 -6.63 36.48
C LEU A 7 48.16 -5.17 36.05
N ILE A 8 49.37 -4.60 36.15
CA ILE A 8 49.67 -3.24 35.67
C ILE A 8 49.60 -3.18 34.13
N LEU A 9 50.09 -4.20 33.43
CA LEU A 9 49.97 -4.26 31.96
C LEU A 9 48.52 -4.41 31.49
N CYS A 10 47.70 -5.23 32.17
CA CYS A 10 46.29 -5.38 31.81
C CYS A 10 45.47 -4.11 32.11
N LEU A 11 45.77 -3.38 33.19
CA LEU A 11 45.15 -2.08 33.45
C LEU A 11 45.60 -1.01 32.43
N ALA A 12 46.87 -1.02 32.01
CA ALA A 12 47.35 -0.11 30.96
C ALA A 12 46.66 -0.37 29.60
N CYS A 13 46.38 -1.63 29.26
CA CYS A 13 45.61 -1.98 28.05
C CYS A 13 44.13 -1.57 28.13
N LEU A 14 43.52 -1.58 29.32
CA LEU A 14 42.14 -1.12 29.54
C LEU A 14 42.02 0.42 29.45
N CYS A 15 43.07 1.16 29.77
CA CYS A 15 43.11 2.62 29.61
C CYS A 15 43.50 3.08 28.19
N TRP A 16 44.03 2.20 27.33
CA TRP A 16 44.44 2.57 25.96
C TRP A 16 43.32 2.51 24.92
N GLN A 17 42.12 2.04 25.28
CA GLN A 17 40.95 1.98 24.39
C GLN A 17 39.92 3.11 24.57
N CYS A 18 40.25 4.16 25.34
CA CYS A 18 39.48 5.42 25.37
C CYS A 18 40.31 6.59 24.81
N LYS A 19 40.93 6.40 23.64
CA LYS A 19 40.94 7.51 22.70
C LYS A 19 39.56 7.47 22.06
N GLU A 20 38.79 8.54 22.20
CA GLU A 20 37.70 8.82 21.28
C GLU A 20 38.24 8.50 19.89
N ALA A 21 37.69 7.45 19.27
CA ALA A 21 37.80 7.35 17.84
C ALA A 21 37.24 8.69 17.37
N GLU A 22 38.10 9.58 16.88
CA GLU A 22 37.65 10.61 15.96
C GLU A 22 36.74 9.84 15.02
N LYS A 23 35.43 10.10 15.12
CA LYS A 23 34.48 9.59 14.15
C LYS A 23 35.17 9.87 12.83
N PRO A 24 35.36 8.89 11.93
CA PRO A 24 35.86 9.22 10.61
C PRO A 24 34.85 10.24 10.11
N VAL A 25 35.23 11.53 10.15
CA VAL A 25 34.53 12.56 9.43
C VAL A 25 34.62 11.99 8.03
N PRO A 26 33.50 11.63 7.37
CA PRO A 26 33.57 11.25 6.00
C PRO A 26 34.28 12.44 5.34
N LYS A 27 35.54 12.24 4.95
CA LYS A 27 36.17 13.14 4.01
C LYS A 27 35.27 12.95 2.81
N ALA A 28 34.40 13.93 2.59
CA ALA A 28 33.62 14.00 1.39
C ALA A 28 34.61 13.70 0.27
N PRO A 29 34.34 12.72 -0.62
CA PRO A 29 35.20 12.51 -1.77
C PRO A 29 35.42 13.89 -2.40
N ASP A 30 36.67 14.24 -2.73
CA ASP A 30 37.00 15.52 -3.36
C ASP A 30 35.94 15.81 -4.44
N ILE A 31 35.00 16.71 -4.15
CA ILE A 31 33.98 17.12 -5.11
C ILE A 31 34.68 18.08 -6.05
N LYS A 32 35.53 17.54 -6.93
CA LYS A 32 36.09 18.29 -8.05
C LYS A 32 34.95 18.57 -9.03
N LYS A 33 34.79 19.88 -9.31
CA LYS A 33 33.80 20.57 -10.15
C LYS A 33 32.50 20.96 -9.46
N ILE A 34 32.58 21.99 -8.61
CA ILE A 34 31.45 22.89 -8.40
C ILE A 34 31.58 24.01 -9.44
N ASN A 35 30.83 23.92 -10.54
CA ASN A 35 30.89 24.91 -11.63
C ASN A 35 30.24 26.26 -11.28
N VAL A 36 29.56 26.30 -10.13
CA VAL A 36 29.09 27.50 -9.44
C VAL A 36 30.01 27.72 -8.24
N LEU A 37 30.94 28.67 -8.34
CA LEU A 37 31.90 28.96 -7.28
C LEU A 37 31.27 29.70 -6.10
N ASP A 38 30.31 30.57 -6.38
CA ASP A 38 29.54 31.29 -5.37
C ASP A 38 28.10 31.52 -5.85
N PHE A 39 27.16 31.47 -4.92
CA PHE A 39 25.75 31.73 -5.14
C PHE A 39 25.20 32.47 -3.91
N THR A 40 25.05 33.79 -4.04
CA THR A 40 24.56 34.63 -2.95
C THR A 40 23.24 35.28 -3.34
N ILE A 41 22.43 35.61 -2.34
CA ILE A 41 21.17 36.33 -2.53
C ILE A 41 21.15 37.48 -1.52
N PRO A 42 20.97 38.74 -1.96
CA PRO A 42 20.86 39.87 -1.04
C PRO A 42 19.78 39.62 0.02
N GLY A 43 20.15 39.79 1.29
CA GLY A 43 19.25 39.56 2.43
C GLY A 43 19.11 38.10 2.88
N VAL A 44 19.86 37.15 2.29
CA VAL A 44 19.94 35.75 2.73
C VAL A 44 21.36 35.45 3.22
N ASP A 45 21.49 34.94 4.43
CA ASP A 45 22.77 34.51 5.00
C ASP A 45 23.35 33.34 4.17
N PRO A 46 24.64 33.37 3.76
CA PRO A 46 25.26 32.28 3.00
C PRO A 46 25.06 30.89 3.62
N LYS A 47 24.97 30.77 4.95
CA LYS A 47 24.72 29.48 5.62
C LYS A 47 23.36 28.85 5.28
N ASN A 48 22.42 29.65 4.78
CA ASN A 48 21.09 29.21 4.38
C ASN A 48 21.02 28.78 2.90
N ILE A 49 22.13 28.93 2.16
CA ILE A 49 22.27 28.50 0.77
C ILE A 49 23.19 27.29 0.76
N SER A 50 22.72 26.17 0.19
CA SER A 50 23.57 25.02 -0.08
C SER A 50 23.68 24.78 -1.58
N ILE A 51 24.90 24.51 -2.04
CA ILE A 51 25.19 24.14 -3.42
C ILE A 51 25.60 22.68 -3.39
N GLY A 52 24.69 21.84 -3.87
CA GLY A 52 24.90 20.41 -4.06
C GLY A 52 25.46 20.10 -5.44
N LYS A 53 25.46 18.81 -5.80
CA LYS A 53 25.96 18.37 -7.11
C LYS A 53 25.13 18.97 -8.25
N ASP A 54 23.82 18.77 -8.27
CA ASP A 54 22.94 19.25 -9.34
C ASP A 54 21.76 20.05 -8.78
N LEU A 55 21.97 20.66 -7.61
CA LEU A 55 20.94 21.28 -6.80
C LEU A 55 21.48 22.52 -6.07
N ILE A 56 20.67 23.57 -6.00
CA ILE A 56 20.91 24.74 -5.15
C ILE A 56 19.70 24.89 -4.24
N VAL A 57 19.90 24.86 -2.92
CA VAL A 57 18.83 24.97 -1.92
C VAL A 57 18.95 26.31 -1.21
N ILE A 58 17.88 27.09 -1.22
CA ILE A 58 17.81 28.42 -0.62
C ILE A 58 16.76 28.40 0.49
N ASN A 59 17.18 28.57 1.74
CA ASN A 59 16.28 28.72 2.88
C ASN A 59 16.07 30.21 3.19
N LEU A 60 14.88 30.74 2.93
CA LEU A 60 14.63 32.16 3.18
C LEU A 60 14.36 32.44 4.66
N PRO A 61 14.92 33.53 5.22
CA PRO A 61 14.61 33.97 6.58
C PRO A 61 13.18 34.52 6.68
N GLU A 62 12.67 34.65 7.91
CA GLU A 62 11.31 35.16 8.19
C GLU A 62 11.07 36.56 7.64
N ASN A 63 12.09 37.41 7.68
CA ASN A 63 12.05 38.81 7.28
C ASN A 63 12.56 39.07 5.85
N TYR A 64 12.56 38.06 4.97
CA TYR A 64 12.98 38.25 3.58
C TYR A 64 12.07 39.26 2.86
N ALA A 65 12.63 40.40 2.47
CA ALA A 65 11.85 41.57 2.05
C ALA A 65 11.36 41.54 0.59
N ALA A 66 11.98 40.71 -0.27
CA ALA A 66 11.68 40.69 -1.72
C ALA A 66 10.49 39.79 -2.10
N GLY A 67 9.77 39.21 -1.14
CA GLY A 67 8.59 38.40 -1.38
C GLY A 67 8.90 37.11 -2.16
N ASP A 68 8.17 36.86 -3.26
CA ASP A 68 8.28 35.66 -4.11
C ASP A 68 9.40 35.74 -5.15
N TYR A 69 10.20 36.81 -5.14
CA TYR A 69 11.24 37.08 -6.12
C TYR A 69 12.64 36.87 -5.54
N ILE A 70 13.47 36.11 -6.26
CA ILE A 70 14.89 35.90 -5.94
C ILE A 70 15.74 36.52 -7.05
N LYS A 71 16.74 37.31 -6.67
CA LYS A 71 17.80 37.77 -7.58
C LYS A 71 19.14 37.27 -7.06
N PRO A 72 19.70 36.19 -7.62
CA PRO A 72 20.97 35.67 -7.18
C PRO A 72 22.14 36.45 -7.80
N GLU A 73 23.23 36.55 -7.05
CA GLU A 73 24.55 36.91 -7.56
C GLU A 73 25.35 35.62 -7.67
N VAL A 74 25.74 35.26 -8.89
CA VAL A 74 26.34 33.95 -9.18
C VAL A 74 27.72 34.14 -9.78
N VAL A 75 28.72 33.50 -9.17
CA VAL A 75 30.09 33.44 -9.70
C VAL A 75 30.29 32.05 -10.30
N LEU A 76 30.49 32.00 -11.62
CA LEU A 76 30.74 30.74 -12.33
C LEU A 76 32.24 30.45 -12.42
N GLU A 77 32.57 29.16 -12.51
CA GLU A 77 33.93 28.72 -12.81
C GLU A 77 34.37 29.20 -14.21
N ALA A 78 35.65 29.55 -14.35
CA ALA A 78 36.20 30.02 -15.62
C ALA A 78 35.95 29.01 -16.75
N GLY A 79 35.42 29.49 -17.88
CA GLY A 79 35.09 28.65 -19.04
C GLY A 79 33.66 28.11 -19.06
N TYR A 80 32.88 28.30 -18.00
CA TYR A 80 31.43 28.13 -18.00
C TYR A 80 30.72 29.46 -18.19
N ASN A 81 29.64 29.43 -18.96
CA ASN A 81 28.69 30.53 -19.10
C ASN A 81 27.27 30.00 -18.87
N SER A 82 26.33 30.92 -18.69
CA SER A 82 24.92 30.58 -18.60
C SER A 82 24.09 31.71 -19.21
N THR A 83 23.06 31.35 -19.96
CA THR A 83 22.05 32.27 -20.48
C THR A 83 20.71 32.05 -19.78
N SER A 84 20.72 31.43 -18.60
CA SER A 84 19.50 31.09 -17.87
C SER A 84 18.83 32.38 -17.35
N PRO A 85 17.55 32.63 -17.67
CA PRO A 85 16.83 33.82 -17.19
C PRO A 85 16.80 33.92 -15.66
N ALA A 86 16.90 32.79 -14.96
CA ALA A 86 16.97 32.75 -13.50
C ALA A 86 18.20 33.50 -12.91
N LEU A 87 19.23 33.82 -13.71
CA LEU A 87 20.34 34.65 -13.26
C LEU A 87 20.00 36.14 -13.18
N ASP A 88 19.04 36.61 -13.98
CA ASP A 88 18.54 38.00 -13.89
C ASP A 88 17.50 38.17 -12.76
N GLY A 89 17.06 37.03 -12.22
CA GLY A 89 16.11 36.87 -11.14
C GLY A 89 14.85 36.13 -11.58
N PHE A 90 14.15 35.54 -10.62
CA PHE A 90 13.03 34.65 -10.88
C PHE A 90 11.99 34.70 -9.76
N LYS A 91 10.75 34.36 -10.12
CA LYS A 91 9.73 33.99 -9.14
C LYS A 91 9.81 32.50 -8.84
N TYR A 92 9.57 32.10 -7.60
CA TYR A 92 9.76 30.70 -7.20
C TYR A 92 8.49 29.97 -6.78
N GLU A 93 7.45 30.67 -6.31
CA GLU A 93 6.25 30.02 -5.78
C GLU A 93 5.58 29.12 -6.84
N ASN A 94 5.51 27.82 -6.56
CA ASN A 94 4.95 26.79 -7.43
C ASN A 94 5.60 26.71 -8.83
N GLN A 95 6.88 27.08 -8.96
CA GLN A 95 7.65 26.99 -10.21
C GLN A 95 8.76 25.95 -10.11
N GLU A 96 9.07 25.32 -11.25
CA GLU A 96 10.35 24.63 -11.47
C GLU A 96 11.35 25.68 -11.91
N VAL A 97 12.39 25.89 -11.11
CA VAL A 97 13.45 26.86 -11.39
C VAL A 97 14.75 26.09 -11.56
N GLY A 98 15.52 26.44 -12.58
CA GLY A 98 16.85 25.89 -12.76
C GLY A 98 17.77 26.83 -13.51
N ILE A 99 19.07 26.60 -13.35
CA ILE A 99 20.12 27.24 -14.15
C ILE A 99 20.84 26.16 -14.95
N SER A 100 20.99 26.41 -16.24
CA SER A 100 21.78 25.60 -17.17
C SER A 100 23.12 26.30 -17.40
N LEU A 101 24.21 25.61 -17.13
CA LEU A 101 25.57 26.06 -17.38
C LEU A 101 26.13 25.34 -18.60
N HIS A 102 26.83 26.06 -19.45
CA HIS A 102 27.45 25.55 -20.65
C HIS A 102 28.92 25.92 -20.70
N SER A 103 29.75 24.96 -21.10
CA SER A 103 31.14 25.15 -21.52
C SER A 103 31.31 24.58 -22.93
N ASN A 104 32.50 24.69 -23.51
CA ASN A 104 32.77 24.13 -24.84
C ASN A 104 32.58 22.61 -24.92
N ASN A 105 32.68 21.88 -23.79
CA ASN A 105 32.70 20.41 -23.78
C ASN A 105 31.68 19.77 -22.82
N GLU A 106 30.96 20.56 -22.01
CA GLU A 106 30.10 20.05 -20.93
C GLU A 106 28.92 20.99 -20.71
N SER A 107 27.73 20.43 -20.50
CA SER A 107 26.52 21.14 -20.10
C SER A 107 26.02 20.55 -18.78
N ARG A 108 25.58 21.41 -17.86
CA ARG A 108 25.10 20.98 -16.53
C ARG A 108 23.91 21.80 -16.09
N ASN A 109 22.92 21.15 -15.49
CA ASN A 109 21.71 21.79 -15.01
C ASN A 109 21.65 21.68 -13.49
N PHE A 110 21.38 22.80 -12.83
CA PHE A 110 21.10 22.86 -11.40
C PHE A 110 19.62 23.19 -11.21
N ASN A 111 18.92 22.38 -10.43
CA ASN A 111 17.61 22.74 -9.93
C ASN A 111 17.78 23.73 -8.77
N ILE A 112 17.02 24.81 -8.78
CA ILE A 112 16.98 25.77 -7.68
C ILE A 112 15.72 25.49 -6.85
N ILE A 113 15.91 25.19 -5.57
CA ILE A 113 14.86 24.90 -4.61
C ILE A 113 14.81 26.04 -3.60
N VAL A 114 13.68 26.73 -3.54
CA VAL A 114 13.46 27.82 -2.58
C VAL A 114 12.48 27.35 -1.51
N VAL A 115 12.95 27.32 -0.26
CA VAL A 115 12.19 26.95 0.93
C VAL A 115 11.99 28.21 1.77
N PRO A 116 10.83 28.90 1.68
CA PRO A 116 10.61 30.08 2.49
C PRO A 116 10.45 29.72 3.98
N PHE A 117 10.61 30.72 4.85
CA PHE A 117 10.43 30.52 6.30
C PHE A 117 9.06 29.88 6.62
N LYS A 118 8.00 30.43 6.00
CA LYS A 118 6.63 29.91 6.04
C LYS A 118 6.28 29.16 4.75
N ALA A 119 6.80 27.95 4.60
CA ALA A 119 6.62 27.13 3.39
C ALA A 119 5.26 26.45 3.27
N ILE A 120 4.53 26.28 4.37
CA ILE A 120 3.23 25.64 4.40
C ILE A 120 2.25 26.64 5.01
N GLN A 121 1.13 26.88 4.31
CA GLN A 121 0.05 27.71 4.80
C GLN A 121 -1.23 26.91 4.79
N LEU A 122 -1.74 26.54 5.98
CA LEU A 122 -3.04 25.89 6.09
C LEU A 122 -4.17 26.88 5.79
N ALA A 123 -5.23 26.39 5.14
CA ALA A 123 -6.42 27.20 4.85
C ALA A 123 -7.26 27.45 6.12
N GLU A 124 -7.25 26.50 7.05
CA GLU A 124 -7.97 26.57 8.32
C GLU A 124 -7.01 26.64 9.50
N LEU A 125 -7.44 27.29 10.58
CA LEU A 125 -6.70 27.29 11.84
C LEU A 125 -6.70 25.89 12.49
N PRO A 126 -5.65 25.55 13.26
CA PRO A 126 -5.58 24.27 13.94
C PRO A 126 -6.78 24.06 14.87
N LYS A 127 -7.46 22.93 14.75
CA LYS A 127 -8.63 22.58 15.56
C LYS A 127 -8.49 21.20 16.18
N ASN A 128 -9.07 21.02 17.36
CA ASN A 128 -9.12 19.71 18.00
C ASN A 128 -10.07 18.81 17.22
N LEU A 129 -9.65 17.57 16.99
CA LEU A 129 -10.42 16.57 16.25
C LEU A 129 -10.69 15.37 17.13
N GLN A 130 -11.86 14.78 16.95
CA GLN A 130 -12.19 13.47 17.51
C GLN A 130 -12.56 12.55 16.37
N LEU A 131 -11.81 11.46 16.23
CA LEU A 131 -11.92 10.50 15.15
C LEU A 131 -12.18 9.12 15.73
N THR A 132 -13.05 8.35 15.10
CA THR A 132 -13.22 6.92 15.40
C THR A 132 -12.39 6.13 14.39
N LEU A 133 -11.53 5.24 14.90
CA LEU A 133 -10.68 4.41 14.05
C LEU A 133 -11.50 3.32 13.38
N GLU A 134 -11.77 3.48 12.09
CA GLU A 134 -12.59 2.60 11.28
C GLU A 134 -12.04 2.56 9.84
N PRO A 135 -12.44 1.58 9.02
CA PRO A 135 -12.15 1.61 7.59
C PRO A 135 -12.55 2.96 6.99
N ASP A 136 -11.68 3.51 6.14
CA ASP A 136 -11.92 4.76 5.41
C ASP A 136 -12.00 6.04 6.25
N THR A 137 -11.73 6.00 7.55
CA THR A 137 -11.58 7.23 8.36
C THR A 137 -10.43 8.06 7.81
N GLN A 138 -10.72 9.31 7.43
CA GLN A 138 -9.78 10.21 6.76
C GLN A 138 -9.63 11.54 7.49
N ILE A 139 -8.43 12.11 7.38
CA ILE A 139 -8.18 13.53 7.66
C ILE A 139 -7.99 14.24 6.33
N LYS A 140 -8.83 15.25 6.10
CA LYS A 140 -8.75 16.13 4.94
C LYS A 140 -8.29 17.49 5.38
N THR A 141 -7.36 18.08 4.66
CA THR A 141 -6.87 19.42 4.91
C THR A 141 -6.54 20.13 3.61
N ALA A 142 -6.79 21.44 3.57
CA ALA A 142 -6.42 22.32 2.48
C ALA A 142 -5.23 23.18 2.91
N PHE A 143 -4.26 23.35 2.02
CA PHE A 143 -3.03 24.08 2.27
C PHE A 143 -2.47 24.65 0.98
N LYS A 144 -1.58 25.63 1.12
CA LYS A 144 -0.74 26.14 0.04
C LYS A 144 0.72 25.89 0.36
N LEU A 145 1.44 25.35 -0.61
CA LEU A 145 2.90 25.23 -0.55
C LEU A 145 3.50 26.50 -1.18
N LYS A 146 4.27 27.23 -0.38
CA LYS A 146 4.78 28.56 -0.74
C LYS A 146 6.19 28.55 -1.33
N GLY A 147 6.82 27.38 -1.46
CA GLY A 147 8.15 27.21 -2.07
C GLY A 147 8.08 26.93 -3.58
N THR A 148 9.19 26.45 -4.13
CA THR A 148 9.24 25.83 -5.48
C THR A 148 8.35 24.58 -5.56
N VAL A 149 8.10 24.05 -6.76
CA VAL A 149 7.22 22.85 -6.91
C VAL A 149 7.68 21.63 -6.11
N ALA A 150 8.98 21.58 -5.79
CA ALA A 150 9.60 20.58 -4.95
C ALA A 150 10.35 21.25 -3.80
N THR A 151 10.59 20.48 -2.74
CA THR A 151 11.49 20.79 -1.63
C THR A 151 12.51 19.67 -1.44
N VAL A 152 13.33 19.70 -0.39
CA VAL A 152 14.31 18.65 -0.06
C VAL A 152 14.33 18.33 1.42
N PHE A 153 14.83 17.15 1.80
CA PHE A 153 15.05 16.77 3.20
C PHE A 153 16.27 15.86 3.31
N GLU A 154 17.19 16.16 4.25
CA GLU A 154 18.34 15.32 4.65
C GLU A 154 19.01 14.55 3.50
N GLY A 155 19.34 15.26 2.42
CA GLY A 155 19.87 14.70 1.18
C GLY A 155 19.31 15.47 -0.02
N GLU A 156 19.99 15.41 -1.15
CA GLU A 156 19.62 16.10 -2.39
C GLU A 156 18.35 15.52 -3.05
N THR A 157 17.53 14.75 -2.33
CA THR A 157 16.33 14.10 -2.83
C THR A 157 15.18 15.09 -2.90
N LEU A 158 14.65 15.30 -4.10
CA LEU A 158 13.48 16.13 -4.34
C LEU A 158 12.21 15.50 -3.77
N ILE A 159 11.46 16.29 -3.00
CA ILE A 159 10.19 15.91 -2.37
C ILE A 159 9.10 16.81 -2.96
N TYR A 160 8.12 16.18 -3.61
CA TYR A 160 6.97 16.88 -4.19
C TYR A 160 5.76 16.85 -3.28
N ALA A 161 5.48 15.69 -2.67
CA ALA A 161 4.29 15.48 -1.87
C ALA A 161 4.51 15.83 -0.39
N PRO A 162 3.63 16.62 0.24
CA PRO A 162 3.60 16.74 1.68
C PRO A 162 3.04 15.46 2.31
N LYS A 163 3.26 15.31 3.62
CA LYS A 163 2.74 14.22 4.45
C LYS A 163 2.11 14.77 5.71
N ILE A 164 1.18 14.03 6.32
CA ILE A 164 0.70 14.33 7.67
C ILE A 164 1.47 13.46 8.66
N ARG A 165 2.18 14.11 9.57
CA ARG A 165 2.89 13.48 10.67
C ARG A 165 2.01 13.46 11.90
N PHE A 166 1.87 12.30 12.52
CA PHE A 166 1.22 12.12 13.81
C PHE A 166 2.28 11.85 14.87
N THR A 167 2.32 12.69 15.90
CA THR A 167 3.15 12.48 17.09
C THR A 167 2.26 12.04 18.23
N SER A 168 2.56 10.90 18.86
CA SER A 168 1.84 10.43 20.04
C SER A 168 2.06 11.40 21.20
N LYS A 169 0.99 11.88 21.84
CA LYS A 169 1.13 12.71 23.04
C LYS A 169 1.60 11.91 24.26
N ALA A 170 1.35 10.60 24.28
CA ALA A 170 1.73 9.75 25.39
C ALA A 170 3.25 9.48 25.41
N THR A 171 3.88 9.32 24.24
CA THR A 171 5.31 8.99 24.13
C THR A 171 6.18 10.15 23.65
N GLY A 172 5.59 11.17 22.99
CA GLY A 172 6.33 12.25 22.34
C GLY A 172 6.99 11.85 21.03
N GLU A 173 6.85 10.59 20.60
CA GLU A 173 7.47 10.04 19.41
C GLU A 173 6.56 10.16 18.17
N ILE A 174 7.18 10.18 16.99
CA ILE A 174 6.47 10.11 15.71
C ILE A 174 5.86 8.72 15.58
N ALA A 175 4.53 8.65 15.64
CA ALA A 175 3.79 7.39 15.50
C ALA A 175 3.57 7.03 14.02
N TYR A 176 3.24 8.03 13.19
CA TYR A 176 2.94 7.83 11.77
C TYR A 176 3.36 9.03 10.93
N GLU A 177 3.75 8.74 9.68
CA GLU A 177 3.85 9.74 8.61
C GLU A 177 3.08 9.23 7.40
N LEU A 178 1.96 9.88 7.10
CA LEU A 178 1.01 9.41 6.10
C LEU A 178 1.04 10.32 4.87
N TYR A 179 1.17 9.70 3.70
CA TYR A 179 1.05 10.37 2.41
C TYR A 179 -0.36 10.18 1.86
N ASP A 180 -0.85 11.17 1.11
CA ASP A 180 -2.06 11.00 0.31
C ASP A 180 -1.69 10.29 -1.00
N PRO A 181 -2.19 9.07 -1.26
CA PRO A 181 -1.87 8.32 -2.47
C PRO A 181 -2.42 8.97 -3.75
N GLY A 182 -3.40 9.88 -3.64
CA GLY A 182 -3.99 10.62 -4.75
C GLY A 182 -3.40 12.02 -4.95
N TYR A 183 -2.38 12.40 -4.15
CA TYR A 183 -1.83 13.74 -4.21
C TYR A 183 -1.16 14.03 -5.56
N SER A 184 -1.50 15.17 -6.14
CA SER A 184 -0.79 15.77 -7.26
C SER A 184 -0.16 17.08 -6.82
N ARG A 185 1.04 17.38 -7.32
CA ARG A 185 1.82 18.59 -6.99
C ARG A 185 1.12 19.93 -7.29
N PHE A 186 0.00 19.89 -8.02
CA PHE A 186 -0.82 21.07 -8.32
C PHE A 186 -2.12 21.13 -7.49
N GLN A 187 -2.27 20.27 -6.48
CA GLN A 187 -3.41 20.26 -5.58
C GLN A 187 -3.10 21.00 -4.28
N ASP A 188 -4.03 21.87 -3.88
CA ASP A 188 -3.99 22.64 -2.62
C ASP A 188 -4.70 21.90 -1.46
N SER A 189 -4.76 20.57 -1.54
CA SER A 189 -5.40 19.75 -0.52
C SER A 189 -4.82 18.35 -0.48
N MET A 190 -4.93 17.71 0.68
CA MET A 190 -4.61 16.29 0.85
C MET A 190 -5.65 15.60 1.73
N SER A 191 -5.80 14.31 1.49
CA SER A 191 -6.67 13.42 2.25
C SER A 191 -5.92 12.14 2.61
N VAL A 192 -5.55 11.98 3.89
CA VAL A 192 -4.89 10.76 4.38
C VAL A 192 -5.88 9.87 5.11
N THR A 193 -5.83 8.56 4.86
CA THR A 193 -6.62 7.56 5.58
C THR A 193 -5.84 7.08 6.81
N LEU A 194 -6.49 6.98 7.98
CA LEU A 194 -5.85 6.45 9.18
C LEU A 194 -5.56 4.95 9.01
N PRO A 195 -4.35 4.47 9.30
CA PRO A 195 -4.01 3.07 9.13
C PRO A 195 -4.59 2.20 10.25
N ALA A 196 -4.90 0.95 9.92
CA ALA A 196 -5.36 -0.08 10.86
C ALA A 196 -4.41 -0.32 12.05
N THR A 197 -3.13 -0.03 11.88
CA THR A 197 -2.09 -0.17 12.91
C THR A 197 -2.12 0.97 13.93
N MET A 198 -2.84 2.06 13.67
CA MET A 198 -2.93 3.19 14.59
C MET A 198 -3.59 2.75 15.91
N VAL A 199 -2.98 3.11 17.03
CA VAL A 199 -3.52 2.77 18.35
C VAL A 199 -4.45 3.89 18.82
N PRO A 200 -5.61 3.60 19.44
CA PRO A 200 -6.43 4.62 20.07
C PRO A 200 -5.63 5.45 21.09
N GLY A 201 -5.83 6.76 21.09
CA GLY A 201 -5.06 7.67 21.93
C GLY A 201 -5.10 9.13 21.46
N GLU A 202 -4.26 9.96 22.05
CA GLU A 202 -4.13 11.37 21.69
C GLU A 202 -2.88 11.66 20.88
N TYR A 203 -3.05 12.44 19.81
CA TYR A 203 -2.00 12.76 18.86
C TYR A 203 -1.92 14.26 18.59
N LYS A 204 -0.72 14.77 18.31
CA LYS A 204 -0.50 16.02 17.58
C LYS A 204 -0.37 15.67 16.10
N ALA A 205 -0.99 16.45 15.22
CA ALA A 205 -0.83 16.30 13.78
C ALA A 205 -0.23 17.55 13.14
N GLU A 206 0.70 17.34 12.22
CA GLU A 206 1.41 18.39 11.48
C GLU A 206 1.42 18.04 9.98
N VAL A 207 1.19 19.03 9.12
CA VAL A 207 1.51 18.90 7.69
C VAL A 207 3.01 19.16 7.54
N VAL A 208 3.73 18.23 6.93
CA VAL A 208 5.18 18.27 6.77
C VAL A 208 5.54 18.26 5.30
N TRP A 209 6.42 19.16 4.90
CA TRP A 209 6.94 19.26 3.55
C TRP A 209 8.42 19.66 3.62
N GLY A 210 9.30 18.72 3.28
CA GLY A 210 10.74 18.89 3.44
C GLY A 210 11.10 19.14 4.91
N PRO A 211 11.88 20.19 5.24
CA PRO A 211 12.30 20.48 6.61
C PRO A 211 11.24 21.29 7.38
N LYS A 212 10.11 21.63 6.75
CA LYS A 212 9.08 22.50 7.33
C LYS A 212 7.88 21.67 7.78
N ALA A 213 7.30 22.09 8.90
CA ALA A 213 6.09 21.52 9.46
C ALA A 213 5.17 22.65 9.90
N GLU A 214 3.87 22.49 9.65
CA GLU A 214 2.84 23.42 10.11
C GLU A 214 1.81 22.62 10.92
N LEU A 215 1.43 23.16 12.09
CA LEU A 215 0.52 22.50 13.01
C LEU A 215 -0.87 22.36 12.36
N LEU A 216 -1.32 21.13 12.14
CA LEU A 216 -2.68 20.85 11.67
C LEU A 216 -3.66 20.77 12.83
N SER A 217 -3.25 20.09 13.91
CA SER A 217 -4.04 19.97 15.12
C SER A 217 -3.13 19.69 16.31
N SER A 218 -3.31 20.45 17.39
CA SER A 218 -2.62 20.20 18.65
C SER A 218 -3.22 19.02 19.41
N GLN A 219 -4.45 18.58 19.08
CA GLN A 219 -5.10 17.45 19.73
C GLN A 219 -6.07 16.73 18.79
N ILE A 220 -5.64 15.56 18.34
CA ILE A 220 -6.50 14.56 17.70
C ILE A 220 -6.71 13.42 18.68
N ILE A 221 -7.97 13.19 19.07
CA ILE A 221 -8.38 12.07 19.91
C ILE A 221 -8.88 10.96 19.00
N VAL A 222 -8.11 9.88 18.89
CA VAL A 222 -8.49 8.67 18.15
C VAL A 222 -9.14 7.69 19.12
N LYS A 223 -10.44 7.45 18.94
CA LYS A 223 -11.22 6.47 19.70
C LYS A 223 -11.23 5.12 18.97
N PRO A 224 -11.28 3.99 19.70
CA PRO A 224 -11.49 2.70 19.05
C PRO A 224 -12.88 2.67 18.41
N GLY A 225 -12.96 2.15 17.18
CA GLY A 225 -14.22 1.78 16.54
C GLY A 225 -14.61 0.33 16.85
N ALA A 226 -15.55 -0.21 16.06
CA ALA A 226 -15.86 -1.64 16.10
C ALA A 226 -14.71 -2.48 15.53
N VAL A 227 -14.49 -3.69 16.06
CA VAL A 227 -13.60 -4.67 15.43
C VAL A 227 -14.12 -5.01 14.05
N SER A 228 -13.23 -4.88 13.06
CA SER A 228 -13.55 -5.16 11.67
C SER A 228 -12.40 -5.91 11.02
N PHE A 229 -12.72 -7.05 10.41
CA PHE A 229 -11.75 -7.87 9.70
C PHE A 229 -11.64 -7.38 8.25
N ARG A 230 -10.43 -7.28 7.71
CA ARG A 230 -10.24 -7.02 6.29
C ARG A 230 -10.51 -8.31 5.53
N ARG A 231 -11.25 -8.23 4.43
CA ARG A 231 -11.36 -9.33 3.48
C ARG A 231 -9.97 -9.66 2.94
N GLY A 232 -9.57 -10.93 3.00
CA GLY A 232 -8.31 -11.40 2.44
C GLY A 232 -8.56 -12.61 1.54
N SER A 233 -7.69 -12.75 0.53
CA SER A 233 -7.59 -13.92 -0.34
C SER A 233 -6.24 -14.58 -0.07
N TRP A 234 -6.23 -15.74 0.58
CA TRP A 234 -4.99 -16.43 0.91
C TRP A 234 -4.68 -17.50 -0.13
N HIS A 235 -3.52 -17.37 -0.76
CA HIS A 235 -2.96 -18.38 -1.65
C HIS A 235 -1.79 -19.03 -0.93
N MET A 236 -2.03 -20.24 -0.44
CA MET A 236 -1.08 -20.96 0.38
C MET A 236 -0.64 -22.24 -0.30
N LEU A 237 0.64 -22.55 -0.09
CA LEU A 237 1.19 -23.83 -0.45
C LEU A 237 0.94 -24.79 0.71
N GLU A 238 0.66 -26.06 0.44
CA GLU A 238 0.46 -27.08 1.47
C GLU A 238 1.50 -27.11 2.63
N PRO A 239 2.82 -26.90 2.39
CA PRO A 239 3.80 -26.81 3.49
C PRO A 239 3.68 -25.51 4.31
N ASP A 240 3.17 -24.44 3.72
CA ASP A 240 3.09 -23.10 4.30
C ASP A 240 1.70 -22.90 4.91
N ARG A 241 1.54 -23.26 6.19
CA ARG A 241 0.25 -23.24 6.90
C ARG A 241 0.01 -22.00 7.76
N TYR A 242 0.99 -21.09 7.84
CA TYR A 242 0.88 -19.82 8.54
C TYR A 242 0.13 -18.78 7.69
N PHE A 243 -0.77 -18.02 8.31
CA PHE A 243 -1.45 -16.91 7.66
C PHE A 243 -1.66 -15.72 8.59
N GLU A 244 -1.72 -14.52 8.02
CA GLU A 244 -2.02 -13.28 8.72
C GLU A 244 -3.39 -12.73 8.30
N VAL A 245 -4.13 -12.23 9.28
CA VAL A 245 -5.42 -11.58 9.10
C VAL A 245 -5.29 -10.12 9.54
N ASN A 246 -5.57 -9.21 8.62
CA ASN A 246 -5.49 -7.77 8.88
C ASN A 246 -6.88 -7.21 9.20
N GLY A 247 -6.96 -6.08 9.92
CA GLY A 247 -8.23 -5.47 10.30
C GLY A 247 -8.06 -4.28 11.24
N PHE A 248 -9.16 -3.68 11.71
CA PHE A 248 -9.10 -2.55 12.65
C PHE A 248 -9.51 -2.98 14.06
N ASN A 249 -8.98 -2.26 15.05
CA ASN A 249 -9.37 -2.32 16.47
C ASN A 249 -9.16 -3.67 17.16
N PHE A 250 -8.28 -4.54 16.65
CA PHE A 250 -7.90 -5.75 17.38
C PHE A 250 -7.22 -5.39 18.71
N SER A 251 -7.56 -6.15 19.76
CA SER A 251 -7.05 -5.96 21.12
C SER A 251 -6.44 -7.24 21.63
N SER A 252 -5.36 -7.16 22.42
CA SER A 252 -4.71 -8.34 22.99
C SER A 252 -5.58 -9.15 23.96
N ALA A 253 -6.65 -8.54 24.48
CA ALA A 253 -7.61 -9.19 25.37
C ALA A 253 -8.80 -9.84 24.64
N GLY A 254 -8.95 -9.60 23.33
CA GLY A 254 -10.04 -10.14 22.53
C GLY A 254 -9.84 -11.62 22.21
N LYS A 255 -10.94 -12.37 22.15
CA LYS A 255 -10.95 -13.74 21.61
C LYS A 255 -11.31 -13.69 20.13
N TYR A 256 -10.33 -14.00 19.28
CA TYR A 256 -10.51 -14.03 17.82
C TYR A 256 -10.39 -15.46 17.30
N GLU A 257 -11.30 -15.84 16.42
CA GLU A 257 -11.33 -17.17 15.82
C GLU A 257 -11.66 -17.05 14.32
N ALA A 258 -11.22 -18.02 13.54
CA ALA A 258 -11.65 -18.22 12.17
C ALA A 258 -12.24 -19.63 12.03
N ILE A 259 -13.36 -19.75 11.32
CA ILE A 259 -13.89 -21.03 10.87
C ILE A 259 -13.49 -21.19 9.40
N ILE A 260 -12.75 -22.26 9.10
CA ILE A 260 -12.39 -22.66 7.74
C ILE A 260 -13.29 -23.84 7.35
N GLU A 261 -14.00 -23.70 6.25
CA GLU A 261 -15.02 -24.67 5.84
C GLU A 261 -15.09 -24.85 4.32
N ASN A 262 -15.50 -26.05 3.90
CA ASN A 262 -15.97 -26.34 2.55
C ASN A 262 -17.04 -27.44 2.64
N ASP A 263 -17.73 -27.74 1.54
CA ASP A 263 -18.83 -28.73 1.56
C ASP A 263 -18.33 -30.20 1.67
N PHE A 264 -17.01 -30.45 1.68
CA PHE A 264 -16.42 -31.80 1.65
C PHE A 264 -15.78 -32.22 2.98
N THR A 265 -15.52 -31.27 3.86
CA THR A 265 -14.82 -31.49 5.13
C THR A 265 -15.58 -30.81 6.26
N ALA A 266 -15.46 -31.35 7.48
CA ALA A 266 -16.06 -30.72 8.64
C ALA A 266 -15.44 -29.32 8.86
N PRO A 267 -16.24 -28.30 9.20
CA PRO A 267 -15.72 -26.97 9.53
C PRO A 267 -14.69 -27.05 10.67
N GLU A 268 -13.54 -26.42 10.45
CA GLU A 268 -12.44 -26.38 11.40
C GLU A 268 -12.34 -24.99 12.02
N ARG A 269 -12.30 -24.94 13.35
CA ARG A 269 -12.18 -23.69 14.10
C ARG A 269 -10.74 -23.46 14.52
N ILE A 270 -10.21 -22.29 14.17
CA ILE A 270 -8.83 -21.90 14.41
C ILE A 270 -8.82 -20.68 15.33
N ALA A 271 -8.09 -20.78 16.44
CA ALA A 271 -7.83 -19.63 17.29
C ALA A 271 -6.83 -18.69 16.59
N LEU A 272 -7.16 -17.40 16.51
CA LEU A 272 -6.28 -16.39 15.96
C LEU A 272 -5.53 -15.68 17.09
N LYS A 273 -4.22 -15.53 16.94
CA LYS A 273 -3.35 -14.89 17.92
C LYS A 273 -3.20 -13.41 17.57
N TYR A 274 -3.34 -12.54 18.57
CA TYR A 274 -2.98 -11.14 18.42
C TYR A 274 -1.45 -10.99 18.31
N GLU A 275 -0.98 -10.36 17.24
CA GLU A 275 0.45 -10.07 17.05
C GLU A 275 0.75 -8.60 17.37
N LYS A 276 0.01 -7.69 16.74
CA LYS A 276 0.21 -6.24 16.84
C LYS A 276 -1.06 -5.50 16.41
N PRO A 277 -1.16 -4.18 16.64
CA PRO A 277 -2.31 -3.40 16.19
C PRO A 277 -2.58 -3.65 14.71
N GLY A 278 -3.83 -4.02 14.42
CA GLY A 278 -4.32 -4.30 13.08
C GLY A 278 -3.93 -5.65 12.46
N SER A 279 -3.25 -6.53 13.21
CA SER A 279 -2.79 -7.84 12.71
C SER A 279 -3.06 -8.97 13.71
N LEU A 280 -3.68 -10.03 13.21
CA LEU A 280 -3.80 -11.34 13.86
C LEU A 280 -3.05 -12.39 13.03
N SER A 281 -2.63 -13.49 13.65
CA SER A 281 -2.03 -14.63 12.98
C SER A 281 -2.77 -15.93 13.26
N GLY A 282 -2.65 -16.90 12.38
CA GLY A 282 -3.19 -18.24 12.54
C GLY A 282 -2.30 -19.28 11.88
N ASN A 283 -2.47 -20.54 12.28
CA ASN A 283 -1.89 -21.69 11.60
C ASN A 283 -3.00 -22.66 11.25
N LEU A 284 -3.07 -23.09 9.99
CA LEU A 284 -4.01 -24.13 9.60
C LEU A 284 -3.62 -25.48 10.22
N PRO A 285 -4.56 -26.20 10.84
CA PRO A 285 -4.28 -27.55 11.34
C PRO A 285 -3.96 -28.50 10.19
N LYS A 286 -3.17 -29.55 10.47
CA LYS A 286 -2.77 -30.58 9.50
C LYS A 286 -3.96 -31.33 8.87
N SER A 287 -5.12 -31.33 9.54
CA SER A 287 -6.36 -31.94 9.06
C SER A 287 -6.92 -31.26 7.80
N ILE A 288 -6.67 -29.97 7.63
CA ILE A 288 -7.07 -29.25 6.42
C ILE A 288 -6.08 -29.59 5.31
N GLY A 289 -6.56 -30.30 4.29
CA GLY A 289 -5.77 -30.69 3.13
C GLY A 289 -5.71 -29.61 2.05
N LEU A 290 -5.31 -30.01 0.85
CA LEU A 290 -5.45 -29.19 -0.36
C LEU A 290 -6.93 -28.91 -0.64
N GLY A 291 -7.22 -27.73 -1.19
CA GLY A 291 -8.57 -27.38 -1.58
C GLY A 291 -8.87 -25.89 -1.58
N ASN A 292 -10.11 -25.60 -1.97
CA ASN A 292 -10.69 -24.27 -1.85
C ASN A 292 -11.63 -24.25 -0.64
N TYR A 293 -11.45 -23.27 0.23
CA TYR A 293 -12.20 -23.13 1.47
C TYR A 293 -12.77 -21.72 1.59
N LYS A 294 -13.86 -21.60 2.34
CA LYS A 294 -14.42 -20.34 2.81
C LYS A 294 -13.90 -20.05 4.21
N ILE A 295 -13.73 -18.77 4.53
CA ILE A 295 -13.37 -18.30 5.88
C ILE A 295 -14.50 -17.47 6.49
N THR A 296 -14.81 -17.73 7.75
CA THR A 296 -15.75 -16.96 8.56
C THR A 296 -15.03 -16.47 9.82
N TYR A 297 -15.02 -15.16 10.06
CA TYR A 297 -14.36 -14.57 11.24
C TYR A 297 -15.29 -14.47 12.42
N LEU A 298 -14.78 -14.75 13.61
CA LEU A 298 -15.47 -14.59 14.87
C LEU A 298 -14.68 -13.67 15.80
N GLU A 299 -15.40 -12.81 16.49
CA GLU A 299 -14.92 -12.11 17.68
C GLU A 299 -15.84 -12.49 18.84
N ASN A 300 -15.28 -13.02 19.93
CA ASN A 300 -16.04 -13.45 21.10
C ASN A 300 -17.24 -14.33 20.69
N GLU A 301 -16.98 -15.32 19.82
CA GLU A 301 -17.95 -16.29 19.28
C GLU A 301 -19.05 -15.71 18.38
N LYS A 302 -19.02 -14.40 18.08
CA LYS A 302 -19.96 -13.76 17.16
C LYS A 302 -19.33 -13.54 15.81
N GLU A 303 -20.05 -13.91 14.76
CA GLU A 303 -19.63 -13.70 13.38
C GLU A 303 -19.43 -12.21 13.07
N LYS A 304 -18.33 -11.92 12.39
CA LYS A 304 -17.99 -10.59 11.88
C LYS A 304 -17.85 -10.65 10.37
N LYS A 305 -18.68 -9.87 9.68
CA LYS A 305 -18.56 -9.69 8.23
C LYS A 305 -17.32 -8.86 7.93
N PRO A 306 -16.39 -9.36 7.10
CA PRO A 306 -15.21 -8.59 6.75
C PRO A 306 -15.59 -7.37 5.91
N TYR A 307 -14.87 -6.26 6.09
CA TYR A 307 -14.97 -5.10 5.21
C TYR A 307 -14.04 -5.29 4.00
N SER A 308 -14.36 -4.60 2.92
CA SER A 308 -13.48 -4.40 1.78
C SER A 308 -13.07 -2.93 1.76
N GLU A 309 -11.78 -2.64 1.58
CA GLU A 309 -11.33 -1.27 1.37
C GLU A 309 -11.99 -0.75 0.09
N LYS A 310 -12.90 0.24 0.22
CA LYS A 310 -13.61 0.98 -0.84
C LYS A 310 -13.84 0.28 -2.19
N GLN A 311 -15.00 -0.36 -2.39
CA GLN A 311 -15.59 -0.59 -3.73
C GLN A 311 -14.63 -1.11 -4.84
N TRP A 312 -13.65 -1.94 -4.49
CA TRP A 312 -12.81 -2.54 -5.53
C TRP A 312 -13.58 -3.65 -6.25
N LEU A 313 -13.34 -3.77 -7.55
CA LEU A 313 -13.84 -4.88 -8.39
C LEU A 313 -13.59 -6.24 -7.74
N LEU A 314 -12.48 -6.34 -6.99
CA LEU A 314 -12.03 -7.49 -6.23
C LEU A 314 -13.08 -8.09 -5.29
N GLN A 315 -13.97 -7.28 -4.71
CA GLN A 315 -15.04 -7.82 -3.85
C GLN A 315 -16.02 -8.71 -4.62
N TYR A 316 -16.08 -8.57 -5.95
CA TYR A 316 -16.88 -9.37 -6.87
C TYR A 316 -16.05 -10.43 -7.62
N SER A 317 -14.76 -10.58 -7.29
CA SER A 317 -13.83 -11.54 -7.89
C SER A 317 -13.71 -12.86 -7.11
N GLY A 318 -14.50 -13.04 -6.04
CA GLY A 318 -14.48 -14.26 -5.22
C GLY A 318 -13.30 -14.32 -4.25
N GLU A 319 -12.95 -13.19 -3.61
CA GLU A 319 -11.84 -13.07 -2.67
C GLU A 319 -12.09 -13.58 -1.24
N ASP A 320 -13.29 -14.02 -0.88
CA ASP A 320 -13.59 -14.56 0.47
C ASP A 320 -13.08 -15.99 0.73
N HIS A 321 -11.99 -16.38 0.06
CA HIS A 321 -11.56 -17.77 0.00
C HIS A 321 -10.11 -17.97 0.45
N PHE A 322 -9.88 -19.18 0.93
CA PHE A 322 -8.59 -19.72 1.28
C PHE A 322 -8.26 -20.84 0.31
N PHE A 323 -7.14 -20.72 -0.39
CA PHE A 323 -6.73 -21.67 -1.41
C PHE A 323 -5.45 -22.37 -0.96
N ILE A 324 -5.53 -23.68 -0.75
CA ILE A 324 -4.39 -24.51 -0.35
C ILE A 324 -4.03 -25.36 -1.55
N THR A 325 -2.90 -25.04 -2.16
CA THR A 325 -2.48 -25.55 -3.47
C THR A 325 -1.17 -26.30 -3.35
N ARG A 326 -0.90 -27.17 -4.34
CA ARG A 326 0.39 -27.88 -4.45
C ARG A 326 1.48 -26.96 -4.96
N THR A 327 1.13 -26.09 -5.91
CA THR A 327 2.04 -25.16 -6.57
C THR A 327 1.39 -23.79 -6.70
N ARG A 328 2.19 -22.73 -6.76
CA ARG A 328 1.69 -21.34 -6.86
C ARG A 328 0.93 -21.05 -8.15
N THR A 329 1.15 -21.86 -9.19
CA THR A 329 0.54 -21.69 -10.51
C THR A 329 -0.71 -22.54 -10.69
N GLN A 330 -1.02 -23.43 -9.75
CA GLN A 330 -2.19 -24.30 -9.84
C GLN A 330 -3.45 -23.44 -10.01
N PRO A 331 -4.28 -23.70 -11.04
CA PRO A 331 -5.45 -22.89 -11.31
C PRO A 331 -6.50 -23.11 -10.21
N ILE A 332 -7.33 -22.10 -9.96
CA ILE A 332 -8.30 -22.11 -8.86
C ILE A 332 -9.68 -21.75 -9.43
N ALA A 333 -10.70 -22.60 -9.19
CA ALA A 333 -12.09 -22.25 -9.49
C ALA A 333 -12.64 -21.33 -8.39
N ARG A 334 -12.97 -20.08 -8.73
CA ARG A 334 -13.35 -19.06 -7.73
C ARG A 334 -14.84 -18.78 -7.69
N ILE A 335 -15.49 -18.75 -8.85
CA ILE A 335 -16.91 -18.41 -8.98
C ILE A 335 -17.54 -19.40 -9.94
N VAL A 336 -18.65 -20.01 -9.51
CA VAL A 336 -19.56 -20.80 -10.35
C VAL A 336 -20.91 -20.07 -10.38
N THR A 337 -21.44 -19.84 -11.58
CA THR A 337 -22.62 -18.98 -11.80
C THR A 337 -23.32 -19.30 -13.11
N GLN A 338 -24.33 -18.51 -13.50
CA GLN A 338 -25.08 -18.64 -14.75
C GLN A 338 -25.38 -17.27 -15.37
N PRO A 339 -25.62 -17.19 -16.70
CA PRO A 339 -25.90 -15.92 -17.39
C PRO A 339 -27.04 -15.11 -16.75
N SER A 340 -28.14 -15.76 -16.34
CA SER A 340 -29.28 -15.10 -15.69
C SER A 340 -28.95 -14.48 -14.33
N ARG A 341 -27.84 -14.84 -13.70
CA ARG A 341 -27.43 -14.32 -12.39
C ARG A 341 -26.67 -13.00 -12.48
N ARG A 342 -26.46 -12.46 -13.69
CA ARG A 342 -25.79 -11.17 -13.90
C ARG A 342 -26.45 -10.08 -13.06
N SER A 343 -25.66 -9.41 -12.24
CA SER A 343 -26.08 -8.30 -11.40
C SER A 343 -25.23 -7.06 -11.74
N SER A 344 -25.50 -5.94 -11.07
CA SER A 344 -24.72 -4.71 -11.22
C SER A 344 -24.56 -3.97 -9.90
N PHE A 345 -23.49 -3.17 -9.80
CA PHE A 345 -23.30 -2.22 -8.71
C PHE A 345 -22.87 -0.87 -9.27
N LYS A 346 -22.99 0.18 -8.45
CA LYS A 346 -22.53 1.52 -8.79
C LYS A 346 -21.14 1.79 -8.19
N THR A 347 -20.22 2.26 -9.03
CA THR A 347 -18.91 2.74 -8.60
C THR A 347 -19.01 4.13 -7.95
N TYR A 348 -17.95 4.58 -7.30
CA TYR A 348 -17.82 5.93 -6.76
C TYR A 348 -17.88 7.02 -7.84
N LEU A 349 -17.57 6.67 -9.09
CA LEU A 349 -17.77 7.52 -10.27
C LEU A 349 -19.21 7.47 -10.81
N ASN A 350 -20.14 6.84 -10.07
CA ASN A 350 -21.53 6.62 -10.46
C ASN A 350 -21.69 5.83 -11.77
N SER A 351 -20.66 5.06 -12.17
CA SER A 351 -20.73 4.12 -13.30
C SER A 351 -21.36 2.81 -12.84
N SER A 352 -22.23 2.21 -13.66
CA SER A 352 -22.77 0.88 -13.36
C SER A 352 -21.88 -0.19 -13.96
N LEU A 353 -21.36 -1.08 -13.13
CA LEU A 353 -20.54 -2.22 -13.56
C LEU A 353 -21.25 -3.53 -13.26
N HIS A 354 -21.18 -4.45 -14.21
CA HIS A 354 -21.78 -5.77 -14.09
C HIS A 354 -20.87 -6.75 -13.36
N TYR A 355 -21.47 -7.69 -12.62
CA TYR A 355 -20.75 -8.81 -12.01
C TYR A 355 -21.63 -10.07 -12.01
N PHE A 356 -21.02 -11.22 -11.74
CA PHE A 356 -21.74 -12.46 -11.50
C PHE A 356 -21.52 -12.95 -10.07
N PRO A 357 -22.56 -13.04 -9.24
CA PRO A 357 -22.46 -13.68 -7.93
C PRO A 357 -22.30 -15.19 -8.07
N SER A 358 -21.54 -15.81 -7.16
CA SER A 358 -21.47 -17.27 -7.04
C SER A 358 -22.83 -17.84 -6.66
N VAL A 359 -23.22 -18.96 -7.27
CA VAL A 359 -24.46 -19.69 -6.96
C VAL A 359 -24.19 -21.19 -6.85
N THR A 360 -25.00 -21.88 -6.06
CA THR A 360 -24.97 -23.34 -5.95
C THR A 360 -26.15 -24.00 -6.66
N GLU A 361 -27.28 -23.30 -6.81
CA GLU A 361 -28.42 -23.82 -7.58
C GLU A 361 -28.26 -23.44 -9.06
N ILE A 362 -28.09 -24.46 -9.90
CA ILE A 362 -27.79 -24.34 -11.33
C ILE A 362 -28.96 -24.90 -12.13
N SER A 363 -29.53 -24.08 -13.00
CA SER A 363 -30.55 -24.53 -13.95
C SER A 363 -29.91 -25.20 -15.17
N ARG A 364 -30.44 -26.34 -15.60
CA ARG A 364 -29.97 -27.02 -16.83
C ARG A 364 -30.24 -26.23 -18.11
N LYS A 365 -31.13 -25.24 -18.07
CA LYS A 365 -31.56 -24.46 -19.24
C LYS A 365 -30.52 -23.43 -19.70
N GLU A 366 -29.49 -23.19 -18.89
CA GLU A 366 -28.44 -22.21 -19.17
C GLU A 366 -27.07 -22.85 -18.94
N PRO A 367 -26.03 -22.42 -19.69
CA PRO A 367 -24.69 -22.93 -19.45
C PRO A 367 -24.19 -22.55 -18.06
N ILE A 368 -23.33 -23.40 -17.51
CA ILE A 368 -22.57 -23.09 -16.30
C ILE A 368 -21.45 -22.13 -16.69
N LEU A 369 -21.34 -21.03 -15.97
CA LEU A 369 -20.25 -20.07 -16.09
C LEU A 369 -19.28 -20.30 -14.94
N VAL A 370 -17.99 -20.44 -15.24
CA VAL A 370 -16.96 -20.59 -14.20
C VAL A 370 -15.83 -19.61 -14.41
N TYR A 371 -15.54 -18.79 -13.40
CA TYR A 371 -14.30 -18.02 -13.37
C TYR A 371 -13.24 -18.83 -12.63
N SER A 372 -12.12 -19.06 -13.32
CA SER A 372 -10.92 -19.62 -12.72
C SER A 372 -9.79 -18.60 -12.75
N GLU A 373 -9.09 -18.48 -11.63
CA GLU A 373 -7.84 -17.72 -11.56
C GLU A 373 -6.69 -18.61 -12.00
N THR A 374 -5.90 -18.12 -12.96
CA THR A 374 -4.88 -18.92 -13.64
C THR A 374 -3.76 -18.01 -14.12
N TRP A 375 -2.53 -18.51 -14.11
CA TRP A 375 -1.37 -17.80 -14.62
C TRP A 375 -0.96 -18.36 -15.99
N GLY A 376 -0.68 -17.49 -16.95
CA GLY A 376 -0.22 -17.89 -18.28
C GLY A 376 -1.28 -17.82 -19.39
N PRO A 377 -0.94 -18.27 -20.60
CA PRO A 377 -1.82 -18.17 -21.77
C PRO A 377 -3.08 -19.05 -21.61
N THR A 378 -4.14 -18.69 -22.34
CA THR A 378 -5.33 -19.54 -22.46
C THR A 378 -4.91 -20.89 -23.06
N PRO A 379 -5.18 -22.01 -22.38
CA PRO A 379 -4.77 -23.32 -22.87
C PRO A 379 -5.65 -23.79 -24.03
N ASP A 380 -5.11 -24.68 -24.86
CA ASP A 380 -5.84 -25.30 -25.98
C ASP A 380 -7.03 -26.17 -25.53
N LYS A 381 -7.05 -26.56 -24.25
CA LYS A 381 -8.07 -27.41 -23.65
C LYS A 381 -8.65 -26.76 -22.39
N ILE A 382 -9.98 -26.59 -22.37
CA ILE A 382 -10.74 -26.13 -21.21
C ILE A 382 -12.00 -26.98 -21.08
N GLU A 383 -12.13 -27.69 -19.96
CA GLU A 383 -13.29 -28.52 -19.63
C GLU A 383 -13.74 -28.26 -18.20
N LEU A 384 -15.04 -28.40 -17.97
CA LEU A 384 -15.64 -28.43 -16.64
C LEU A 384 -16.00 -29.88 -16.31
N VAL A 385 -15.57 -30.38 -15.15
CA VAL A 385 -15.93 -31.72 -14.69
C VAL A 385 -16.90 -31.61 -13.55
N LEU A 386 -18.05 -32.27 -13.70
CA LEU A 386 -19.05 -32.47 -12.66
C LEU A 386 -18.90 -33.90 -12.14
N VAL A 387 -18.67 -34.06 -10.84
CA VAL A 387 -18.61 -35.38 -10.19
C VAL A 387 -19.86 -35.53 -9.35
N ASP A 388 -20.71 -36.48 -9.69
CA ASP A 388 -21.93 -36.74 -8.92
C ASP A 388 -21.56 -37.12 -7.49
N HIS A 389 -22.12 -36.40 -6.52
CA HIS A 389 -21.67 -36.48 -5.13
C HIS A 389 -21.97 -37.86 -4.51
N GLN A 390 -23.01 -38.56 -4.97
CA GLN A 390 -23.42 -39.86 -4.43
C GLN A 390 -22.69 -41.01 -5.12
N SER A 391 -22.78 -41.09 -6.44
CA SER A 391 -22.25 -42.18 -7.27
C SER A 391 -20.77 -42.02 -7.62
N LYS A 392 -20.21 -40.81 -7.46
CA LYS A 392 -18.86 -40.43 -7.88
C LYS A 392 -18.62 -40.57 -9.40
N LYS A 393 -19.68 -40.67 -10.20
CA LYS A 393 -19.59 -40.67 -11.66
C LYS A 393 -19.19 -39.28 -12.15
N GLU A 394 -18.19 -39.22 -13.02
CA GLU A 394 -17.74 -37.97 -13.66
C GLU A 394 -18.50 -37.71 -14.96
N PHE A 395 -18.86 -36.45 -15.17
CA PHE A 395 -19.43 -35.91 -16.40
C PHE A 395 -18.55 -34.75 -16.86
N VAL A 396 -18.06 -34.81 -18.09
CA VAL A 396 -17.14 -33.80 -18.64
C VAL A 396 -17.89 -32.91 -19.62
N LEU A 397 -17.96 -31.62 -19.31
CA LEU A 397 -18.63 -30.62 -20.13
C LEU A 397 -17.55 -29.85 -20.92
N PRO A 398 -17.60 -29.88 -22.26
CA PRO A 398 -16.66 -29.13 -23.09
C PRO A 398 -16.97 -27.62 -23.04
N PHE A 399 -15.94 -26.81 -23.24
CA PHE A 399 -16.12 -25.39 -23.46
C PHE A 399 -16.96 -25.12 -24.73
N SER A 400 -17.99 -24.27 -24.61
CA SER A 400 -18.92 -23.96 -25.71
C SER A 400 -18.35 -23.05 -26.81
N GLY A 401 -17.16 -22.49 -26.64
CA GLY A 401 -16.66 -21.39 -27.48
C GLY A 401 -17.13 -20.00 -27.05
N SER A 402 -18.06 -19.90 -26.09
CA SER A 402 -18.60 -18.63 -25.61
C SER A 402 -18.01 -18.22 -24.26
N VAL A 403 -17.61 -16.96 -24.14
CA VAL A 403 -17.13 -16.35 -22.89
C VAL A 403 -18.00 -15.17 -22.47
N TYR A 404 -18.23 -15.05 -21.17
CA TYR A 404 -18.92 -13.91 -20.57
C TYR A 404 -17.90 -13.06 -19.82
N GLY A 405 -17.78 -11.79 -20.21
CA GLY A 405 -16.87 -10.84 -19.56
C GLY A 405 -17.60 -9.95 -18.55
N ILE A 406 -16.90 -9.60 -17.47
CA ILE A 406 -17.27 -8.48 -16.58
C ILE A 406 -16.12 -7.49 -16.49
N PHE A 407 -16.42 -6.25 -16.09
CA PHE A 407 -15.44 -5.16 -15.95
C PHE A 407 -14.57 -5.01 -17.21
N ASP A 408 -15.23 -4.85 -18.35
CA ASP A 408 -14.60 -4.74 -19.68
C ASP A 408 -13.66 -5.90 -20.03
N GLY A 409 -13.98 -7.10 -19.53
CA GLY A 409 -13.21 -8.31 -19.81
C GLY A 409 -12.08 -8.58 -18.81
N PHE A 410 -11.97 -7.79 -17.74
CA PHE A 410 -11.01 -8.04 -16.66
C PHE A 410 -11.17 -9.45 -16.07
N LEU A 411 -12.41 -9.90 -15.84
CA LEU A 411 -12.70 -11.31 -15.57
C LEU A 411 -13.51 -11.90 -16.72
N THR A 412 -13.14 -13.11 -17.11
CA THR A 412 -13.82 -13.87 -18.17
C THR A 412 -14.30 -15.22 -17.65
N PHE A 413 -15.51 -15.58 -18.03
CA PHE A 413 -16.19 -16.80 -17.61
C PHE A 413 -16.45 -17.67 -18.84
N PRO A 414 -15.66 -18.74 -19.08
CA PRO A 414 -16.03 -19.76 -20.04
C PRO A 414 -17.39 -20.38 -19.71
N ALA A 415 -18.18 -20.64 -20.76
CA ALA A 415 -19.50 -21.24 -20.67
C ALA A 415 -19.47 -22.72 -21.03
N PHE A 416 -20.08 -23.55 -20.18
CA PHE A 416 -20.16 -25.00 -20.29
C PHE A 416 -21.62 -25.44 -20.37
N PRO A 417 -22.09 -25.96 -21.53
CA PRO A 417 -23.48 -26.38 -21.69
C PRO A 417 -23.72 -27.68 -20.92
N VAL A 418 -24.84 -27.74 -20.20
CA VAL A 418 -25.27 -28.97 -19.51
C VAL A 418 -26.07 -29.82 -20.48
N THR A 419 -25.63 -31.06 -20.68
CA THR A 419 -26.28 -31.99 -21.61
C THR A 419 -27.38 -32.82 -20.92
N ASP A 420 -28.25 -33.42 -21.73
CA ASP A 420 -29.42 -34.16 -21.22
C ASP A 420 -29.06 -35.44 -20.44
N ASP A 421 -27.88 -36.01 -20.71
CA ASP A 421 -27.37 -37.23 -20.07
C ASP A 421 -26.85 -37.02 -18.64
N ILE A 422 -26.70 -35.77 -18.20
CA ILE A 422 -26.31 -35.42 -16.83
C ILE A 422 -27.58 -35.35 -15.97
N PRO A 423 -27.78 -36.26 -15.00
CA PRO A 423 -28.99 -36.28 -14.20
C PRO A 423 -29.08 -35.08 -13.24
N ASP A 424 -30.28 -34.76 -12.77
CA ASP A 424 -30.43 -33.79 -11.69
C ASP A 424 -29.79 -34.35 -10.40
N GLY A 425 -29.12 -33.51 -9.64
CA GLY A 425 -28.34 -34.00 -8.50
C GLY A 425 -27.39 -32.98 -7.89
N ALA A 426 -26.60 -33.45 -6.93
CA ALA A 426 -25.58 -32.69 -6.24
C ALA A 426 -24.21 -33.04 -6.83
N TYR A 427 -23.44 -32.03 -7.23
CA TYR A 427 -22.19 -32.23 -7.95
C TYR A 427 -21.02 -31.48 -7.32
N GLU A 428 -19.89 -32.17 -7.22
CA GLU A 428 -18.58 -31.56 -6.98
C GLU A 428 -18.04 -31.04 -8.31
N ILE A 429 -17.35 -29.90 -8.31
CA ILE A 429 -16.85 -29.27 -9.54
C ILE A 429 -15.34 -29.12 -9.49
N TYR A 430 -14.68 -29.41 -10.60
CA TYR A 430 -13.33 -28.89 -10.88
C TYR A 430 -13.17 -28.60 -12.37
N MET A 431 -12.18 -27.79 -12.75
CA MET A 431 -11.87 -27.51 -14.15
C MET A 431 -10.58 -28.21 -14.57
N VAL A 432 -10.53 -28.63 -15.84
CA VAL A 432 -9.31 -29.08 -16.51
C VAL A 432 -8.87 -27.99 -17.48
N ARG A 433 -7.62 -27.53 -17.35
CA ARG A 433 -7.02 -26.47 -18.16
C ARG A 433 -5.66 -26.94 -18.68
N GLY A 434 -5.60 -27.28 -19.96
CA GLY A 434 -4.42 -27.93 -20.55
C GLY A 434 -4.13 -29.26 -19.85
N MET A 435 -2.95 -29.35 -19.21
CA MET A 435 -2.56 -30.51 -18.39
C MET A 435 -2.86 -30.33 -16.90
N GLU A 436 -3.30 -29.15 -16.48
CA GLU A 436 -3.54 -28.84 -15.08
C GLU A 436 -5.02 -29.00 -14.70
N LYS A 437 -5.28 -29.27 -13.42
CA LYS A 437 -6.61 -29.33 -12.84
C LYS A 437 -6.71 -28.33 -11.70
N THR A 438 -7.86 -27.68 -11.57
CA THR A 438 -8.13 -26.90 -10.37
C THR A 438 -8.36 -27.83 -9.18
N GLU A 439 -8.12 -27.33 -7.97
CA GLU A 439 -8.76 -27.93 -6.80
C GLU A 439 -10.29 -27.88 -6.95
N ARG A 440 -10.98 -28.76 -6.21
CA ARG A 440 -12.45 -28.77 -6.19
C ARG A 440 -12.97 -27.41 -5.76
N TYR A 441 -14.02 -26.92 -6.42
CA TYR A 441 -14.73 -25.73 -5.99
C TYR A 441 -15.22 -25.91 -4.56
N SER A 442 -15.13 -24.87 -3.72
CA SER A 442 -15.37 -24.96 -2.27
C SER A 442 -16.78 -25.41 -1.89
N ARG A 443 -17.72 -25.42 -2.85
CA ARG A 443 -19.13 -25.73 -2.65
C ARG A 443 -19.62 -26.76 -3.66
N ILE A 444 -20.55 -27.59 -3.22
CA ILE A 444 -21.34 -28.48 -4.07
C ILE A 444 -22.38 -27.63 -4.79
N ILE A 445 -22.60 -27.91 -6.08
CA ILE A 445 -23.74 -27.35 -6.81
C ILE A 445 -24.89 -28.35 -6.86
N THR A 446 -26.11 -27.85 -6.93
CA THR A 446 -27.31 -28.61 -7.23
C THR A 446 -27.75 -28.29 -8.66
N LEU A 447 -27.83 -29.32 -9.50
CA LEU A 447 -28.32 -29.20 -10.87
C LEU A 447 -29.82 -29.56 -10.93
N ARG A 448 -30.65 -28.69 -11.53
CA ARG A 448 -32.11 -28.86 -11.66
C ARG A 448 -32.71 -28.24 -12.93
#